data_AF-A0A524IRC2-F1
#
_entry.id   AF-A0A524IRC2-F1
#
_cell.length_a   1.000
_cell.length_b   1.000
_cell.length_c   1.000
_cell.angle_alpha   90.00
_cell.angle_beta   90.00
_cell.angle_gamma   90.00
#
_symmetry.space_group_name_H-M   'P 1'
#
loop_
_entity.id
_entity.type
_entity.pdbx_description
1 polymer ?
#
loop_
_entity_poly.entity_id
_entity_poly.type
_entity_poly.pdbx_seq_one_letter_code
_entity_poly.pdbx_strand_id
1 'polypeptide(L)'
;MAEREKALADREEKIREERQQVAEDKKKVIEEEGTAVAAVTPEKPSATVPAAAKPGFAILTFMLVKEKKNGLPLYSLTLIEEETGTLLATADIRTIFQNKYLVIIGDILVVGSNAAAETAYFLFLDGKTLAPKNEGKVPLFPNTSIALSRNLLFAVTRQDNQWKLGKFSLDLNLISVFEAPVEPYTSILVSNNLIYVQAENGAVVSFALD
;
A
#
# COMPACT_ATOMS: atom_id res chain seq x y z
N MET A 1 -45.89 -8.75 43.20
CA MET A 1 -45.89 -9.03 41.75
C MET A 1 -46.16 -7.77 40.93
N ALA A 2 -47.03 -6.85 41.35
CA ALA A 2 -47.34 -5.60 40.64
C ALA A 2 -46.16 -4.61 40.44
N GLU A 3 -45.17 -4.55 41.35
CA GLU A 3 -44.01 -3.65 41.18
C GLU A 3 -43.01 -4.10 40.11
N ARG A 4 -42.90 -5.42 39.85
CA ARG A 4 -42.00 -5.94 38.82
C ARG A 4 -42.54 -5.72 37.41
N GLU A 5 -43.86 -5.78 37.22
CA GLU A 5 -44.50 -5.45 35.93
C GLU A 5 -44.36 -3.97 35.59
N LYS A 6 -44.51 -3.08 36.59
CA LYS A 6 -44.34 -1.62 36.38
C LYS A 6 -42.91 -1.26 35.98
N ALA A 7 -41.92 -1.86 36.64
CA ALA A 7 -40.50 -1.62 36.33
C ALA A 7 -40.07 -2.18 34.95
N LEU A 8 -40.76 -3.20 34.43
CA LEU A 8 -40.54 -3.72 33.07
C LEU A 8 -41.16 -2.81 32.01
N ALA A 9 -42.38 -2.32 32.25
CA ALA A 9 -43.06 -1.37 31.36
C ALA A 9 -42.27 -0.06 31.21
N ASP A 10 -41.80 0.52 32.32
CA ASP A 10 -41.01 1.77 32.29
C ASP A 10 -39.67 1.60 31.56
N ARG A 11 -39.09 0.38 31.59
CA ARG A 11 -37.82 0.07 30.92
C ARG A 11 -38.00 -0.16 29.41
N GLU A 12 -39.10 -0.77 29.00
CA GLU A 12 -39.44 -0.93 27.59
C GLU A 12 -39.77 0.40 26.90
N GLU A 13 -40.47 1.30 27.61
CA GLU A 13 -40.78 2.64 27.11
C GLU A 13 -39.50 3.47 26.91
N LYS A 14 -38.58 3.42 27.87
CA LYS A 14 -37.27 4.10 27.78
C LYS A 14 -36.40 3.58 26.64
N ILE A 15 -36.40 2.26 26.38
CA ILE A 15 -35.68 1.65 25.25
C ILE A 15 -36.32 2.06 23.90
N ARG A 16 -37.64 2.27 23.85
CA ARG A 16 -38.34 2.70 22.64
C ARG A 16 -38.06 4.16 22.31
N GLU A 17 -37.98 5.02 23.32
CA GLU A 17 -37.58 6.42 23.17
C GLU A 17 -36.12 6.54 22.70
N GLU A 18 -35.19 5.78 23.29
CA GLU A 18 -33.79 5.77 22.86
C GLU A 18 -33.63 5.30 21.41
N ARG A 19 -34.41 4.30 20.97
CA ARG A 19 -34.37 3.82 19.57
C ARG A 19 -34.92 4.83 18.57
N GLN A 20 -35.86 5.70 18.96
CA GLN A 20 -36.37 6.77 18.10
C GLN A 20 -35.37 7.91 17.98
N GLN A 21 -34.69 8.29 19.07
CA GLN A 21 -33.63 9.32 19.02
C GLN A 21 -32.44 8.91 18.14
N VAL A 22 -32.02 7.63 18.20
CA VAL A 22 -30.93 7.13 17.33
C VAL A 22 -31.30 7.12 15.84
N ALA A 23 -32.59 6.99 15.50
CA ALA A 23 -33.06 7.03 14.11
C ALA A 23 -33.10 8.46 13.55
N GLU A 24 -33.44 9.45 14.38
CA GLU A 24 -33.43 10.87 13.98
C GLU A 24 -32.01 11.42 13.87
N ASP A 25 -31.10 11.07 14.80
CA ASP A 25 -29.71 11.53 14.75
C ASP A 25 -28.95 10.93 13.56
N LYS A 26 -29.22 9.68 13.16
CA LYS A 26 -28.65 9.11 11.93
C LYS A 26 -29.14 9.81 10.66
N LYS A 27 -30.34 10.40 10.67
CA LYS A 27 -30.87 11.12 9.51
C LYS A 27 -30.20 12.50 9.36
N LYS A 28 -29.91 13.18 10.46
CA LYS A 28 -29.16 14.45 10.45
C LYS A 28 -27.71 14.29 10.03
N VAL A 29 -27.01 13.22 10.46
CA VAL A 29 -25.63 12.97 10.00
C VAL A 29 -25.57 12.70 8.49
N ILE A 30 -26.59 12.04 7.91
CA ILE A 30 -26.64 11.78 6.45
C ILE A 30 -26.97 13.07 5.66
N GLU A 31 -27.76 13.99 6.19
CA GLU A 31 -28.06 15.28 5.53
C GLU A 31 -26.91 16.31 5.65
N GLU A 32 -26.14 16.28 6.75
CA GLU A 32 -24.96 17.14 6.94
C GLU A 32 -23.72 16.62 6.17
N GLU A 33 -23.56 15.30 5.97
CA GLU A 33 -22.53 14.75 5.07
C GLU A 33 -22.96 14.81 3.57
N GLY A 34 -24.26 14.92 3.28
CA GLY A 34 -24.80 14.97 1.92
C GLY A 34 -24.65 16.33 1.21
N THR A 35 -24.32 17.41 1.94
CA THR A 35 -24.19 18.76 1.38
C THR A 35 -22.74 19.24 1.22
N ALA A 36 -21.75 18.51 1.75
CA ALA A 36 -20.32 18.82 1.58
C ALA A 36 -19.65 18.06 0.40
N VAL A 37 -20.37 17.15 -0.29
CA VAL A 37 -19.82 16.30 -1.37
C VAL A 37 -20.27 16.76 -2.77
N ALA A 38 -21.05 17.84 -2.88
CA ALA A 38 -21.59 18.32 -4.16
C ALA A 38 -20.64 19.23 -4.98
N ALA A 39 -19.34 19.30 -4.66
CA ALA A 39 -18.38 20.13 -5.39
C ALA A 39 -17.05 19.43 -5.76
N VAL A 40 -17.02 18.10 -5.84
CA VAL A 40 -15.91 17.39 -6.51
C VAL A 40 -16.49 16.30 -7.40
N THR A 41 -16.85 16.69 -8.61
CA THR A 41 -17.04 15.75 -9.72
C THR A 41 -15.75 14.93 -9.86
N PRO A 42 -15.78 13.59 -9.77
CA PRO A 42 -14.65 12.81 -10.24
C PRO A 42 -14.69 12.88 -11.76
N GLU A 43 -14.05 13.89 -12.35
CA GLU A 43 -13.56 13.73 -13.71
C GLU A 43 -12.69 12.48 -13.69
N LYS A 44 -13.15 11.44 -14.39
CA LYS A 44 -12.26 10.37 -14.86
C LYS A 44 -11.03 11.07 -15.45
N PRO A 45 -9.81 10.82 -14.95
CA PRO A 45 -8.64 11.21 -15.71
C PRO A 45 -8.65 10.33 -16.95
N SER A 46 -9.12 10.88 -18.06
CA SER A 46 -8.81 10.36 -19.39
C SER A 46 -7.29 10.31 -19.47
N ALA A 47 -6.75 9.11 -19.66
CA ALA A 47 -5.33 8.87 -19.86
C ALA A 47 -4.88 9.58 -21.13
N THR A 48 -4.49 10.83 -20.97
CA THR A 48 -3.78 11.62 -21.97
C THR A 48 -2.80 12.45 -21.19
N VAL A 49 -1.60 11.89 -21.01
CA VAL A 49 -0.42 12.68 -20.63
C VAL A 49 -0.37 13.85 -21.61
N PRO A 50 -0.41 15.12 -21.18
CA PRO A 50 -0.18 16.22 -22.08
C PRO A 50 1.20 16.01 -22.70
N ALA A 51 1.22 15.79 -24.01
CA ALA A 51 2.45 15.83 -24.77
C ALA A 51 3.08 17.20 -24.51
N ALA A 52 4.32 17.18 -24.01
CA ALA A 52 5.11 18.34 -23.60
C ALA A 52 4.62 19.05 -22.34
N ALA A 53 5.23 18.68 -21.20
CA ALA A 53 5.44 19.62 -20.11
C ALA A 53 6.03 20.92 -20.71
N LYS A 54 5.41 22.06 -20.39
CA LYS A 54 6.00 23.37 -20.70
C LYS A 54 7.43 23.37 -20.12
N PRO A 55 8.44 23.89 -20.84
CA PRO A 55 9.79 23.96 -20.31
C PRO A 55 9.78 24.80 -19.02
N GLY A 56 10.09 24.19 -17.88
CA GLY A 56 10.24 24.88 -16.60
C GLY A 56 9.64 24.22 -15.36
N PHE A 57 8.71 23.27 -15.50
CA PHE A 57 8.07 22.65 -14.34
C PHE A 57 8.76 21.36 -13.91
N ALA A 58 9.10 21.26 -12.63
CA ALA A 58 9.59 20.04 -12.01
C ALA A 58 8.43 19.10 -11.69
N ILE A 59 8.63 17.80 -11.98
CA ILE A 59 7.64 16.74 -11.76
C ILE A 59 8.13 15.88 -10.60
N LEU A 60 7.26 15.69 -9.61
CA LEU A 60 7.55 14.84 -8.45
C LEU A 60 6.74 13.55 -8.51
N THR A 61 7.35 12.46 -8.05
CA THR A 61 6.67 11.20 -7.80
C THR A 61 6.18 11.14 -6.36
N PHE A 62 4.87 10.99 -6.19
CA PHE A 62 4.19 11.00 -4.91
C PHE A 62 3.36 9.73 -4.68
N MET A 63 3.27 9.29 -3.41
CA MET A 63 2.50 8.13 -2.99
C MET A 63 1.22 8.58 -2.29
N LEU A 64 0.07 8.42 -2.96
CA LEU A 64 -1.24 8.72 -2.39
C LEU A 64 -1.80 7.52 -1.65
N VAL A 65 -2.41 7.74 -0.49
CA VAL A 65 -3.21 6.73 0.21
C VAL A 65 -4.56 6.63 -0.51
N LYS A 66 -4.88 5.46 -1.07
CA LYS A 66 -6.17 5.20 -1.73
C LYS A 66 -7.24 4.82 -0.73
N GLU A 67 -6.96 3.82 0.08
CA GLU A 67 -7.90 3.23 1.02
C GLU A 67 -7.16 2.54 2.16
N LYS A 68 -7.90 2.07 3.17
CA LYS A 68 -7.36 1.20 4.23
C LYS A 68 -8.07 -0.13 4.20
N LYS A 69 -7.29 -1.21 4.13
CA LYS A 69 -7.79 -2.59 4.17
C LYS A 69 -7.20 -3.30 5.38
N ASN A 70 -8.07 -3.84 6.25
CA ASN A 70 -7.66 -4.46 7.52
C ASN A 70 -6.75 -3.56 8.38
N GLY A 71 -7.01 -2.25 8.37
CA GLY A 71 -6.19 -1.26 9.08
C GLY A 71 -4.88 -0.87 8.38
N LEU A 72 -4.50 -1.55 7.29
CA LEU A 72 -3.30 -1.24 6.52
C LEU A 72 -3.64 -0.30 5.34
N PRO A 73 -2.92 0.82 5.17
CA PRO A 73 -3.11 1.70 4.03
C PRO A 73 -2.64 1.04 2.73
N LEU A 74 -3.41 1.25 1.67
CA LEU A 74 -3.07 0.90 0.29
C LEU A 74 -2.78 2.17 -0.48
N TYR A 75 -1.83 2.09 -1.41
CA TYR A 75 -1.27 3.26 -2.08
C TYR A 75 -1.48 3.22 -3.60
N SER A 76 -1.44 4.40 -4.22
CA SER A 76 -1.19 4.61 -5.64
C SER A 76 0.01 5.52 -5.84
N LEU A 77 0.75 5.29 -6.91
CA LEU A 77 1.84 6.14 -7.33
C LEU A 77 1.33 7.17 -8.34
N THR A 78 1.66 8.43 -8.13
CA THR A 78 1.15 9.56 -8.92
C THR A 78 2.27 10.54 -9.22
N LEU A 79 2.27 11.12 -10.42
CA LEU A 79 3.11 12.25 -10.78
C LEU A 79 2.35 13.54 -10.48
N ILE A 80 3.03 14.48 -9.83
CA ILE A 80 2.48 15.80 -9.51
C ILE A 80 3.38 16.90 -10.07
N GLU A 81 2.76 18.01 -10.46
CA GLU A 81 3.48 19.26 -10.72
C GLU A 81 3.94 19.85 -9.38
N GLU A 82 5.24 20.11 -9.23
CA GLU A 82 5.84 20.51 -7.94
C GLU A 82 5.25 21.80 -7.37
N GLU A 83 5.02 22.81 -8.22
CA GLU A 83 4.57 24.14 -7.77
C GLU A 83 3.11 24.15 -7.33
N THR A 84 2.24 23.42 -8.03
CA THR A 84 0.79 23.49 -7.81
C THR A 84 0.23 22.29 -7.07
N GLY A 85 0.98 21.17 -7.02
CA GLY A 85 0.47 19.89 -6.53
C GLY A 85 -0.54 19.24 -7.47
N THR A 86 -0.70 19.75 -8.69
CA THR A 86 -1.66 19.20 -9.67
C THR A 86 -1.26 17.78 -10.05
N LEU A 87 -2.22 16.84 -10.02
CA LEU A 87 -1.99 15.46 -10.44
C LEU A 87 -1.87 15.39 -11.96
N LEU A 88 -0.75 14.87 -12.45
CA LEU A 88 -0.43 14.75 -13.88
C LEU A 88 -0.75 13.37 -14.43
N ALA A 89 -0.42 12.32 -13.68
CA ALA A 89 -0.63 10.93 -14.07
C ALA A 89 -0.66 10.03 -12.84
N THR A 90 -1.47 8.97 -12.85
CA THR A 90 -1.48 7.95 -11.80
C THR A 90 -1.18 6.60 -12.43
N ALA A 91 -0.34 5.80 -11.78
CA ALA A 91 -0.01 4.46 -12.24
C ALA A 91 -1.27 3.60 -12.40
N ASP A 92 -1.39 2.90 -13.52
CA ASP A 92 -2.43 1.91 -13.75
C ASP A 92 -2.07 0.56 -13.09
N ILE A 93 -1.80 0.63 -11.78
CA ILE A 93 -1.63 -0.52 -10.90
C ILE A 93 -2.80 -0.51 -9.95
N ARG A 94 -3.39 -1.69 -9.72
CA ARG A 94 -4.53 -1.83 -8.82
C ARG A 94 -4.18 -1.36 -7.41
N THR A 95 -3.09 -1.89 -6.85
CA THR A 95 -2.68 -1.67 -5.46
C THR A 95 -1.17 -1.66 -5.29
N ILE A 96 -0.65 -0.68 -4.53
CA ILE A 96 0.71 -0.68 -3.98
C ILE A 96 0.60 -0.84 -2.46
N PHE A 97 1.41 -1.72 -1.87
CA PHE A 97 1.26 -2.12 -0.46
C PHE A 97 2.13 -1.31 0.51
N GLN A 98 3.11 -0.56 0.00
CA GLN A 98 4.06 0.19 0.81
C GLN A 98 4.00 1.67 0.50
N ASN A 99 4.40 2.52 1.45
CA ASN A 99 4.57 3.96 1.23
C ASN A 99 5.96 4.34 0.70
N LYS A 100 6.70 3.38 0.15
CA LYS A 100 8.06 3.57 -0.36
C LYS A 100 8.17 2.96 -1.76
N TYR A 101 9.05 3.56 -2.54
CA TYR A 101 9.46 3.09 -3.85
C TYR A 101 10.98 3.29 -3.98
N LEU A 102 11.59 2.59 -4.93
CA LEU A 102 12.99 2.81 -5.29
C LEU A 102 13.07 3.32 -6.72
N VAL A 103 13.97 4.28 -6.97
CA VAL A 103 14.26 4.74 -8.34
C VAL A 103 15.55 4.05 -8.80
N ILE A 104 15.46 3.30 -9.90
CA ILE A 104 16.57 2.52 -10.47
C ILE A 104 16.69 2.89 -11.94
N ILE A 105 17.75 3.62 -12.30
CA ILE A 105 18.04 4.05 -13.68
C ILE A 105 16.83 4.80 -14.31
N GLY A 106 16.14 5.61 -13.50
CA GLY A 106 14.98 6.39 -13.94
C GLY A 106 13.66 5.62 -13.97
N ASP A 107 13.67 4.31 -13.72
CA ASP A 107 12.46 3.52 -13.50
C ASP A 107 12.13 3.41 -12.02
N ILE A 108 10.86 3.14 -11.72
CA ILE A 108 10.35 3.08 -10.34
C ILE A 108 10.01 1.64 -10.01
N LEU A 109 10.61 1.12 -8.95
CA LEU A 109 10.29 -0.18 -8.37
C LEU A 109 9.36 -0.01 -7.17
N VAL A 110 8.26 -0.77 -7.17
CA VAL A 110 7.31 -0.85 -6.06
C VAL A 110 6.98 -2.31 -5.72
N VAL A 111 6.43 -2.53 -4.53
CA VAL A 111 5.77 -3.79 -4.14
C VAL A 111 4.26 -3.59 -4.24
N GLY A 112 3.64 -4.27 -5.20
CA GLY A 112 2.25 -4.07 -5.55
C GLY A 112 1.61 -5.30 -6.18
N SER A 113 0.38 -5.15 -6.64
CA SER A 113 -0.36 -6.17 -7.38
C SER A 113 -1.15 -5.53 -8.50
N ASN A 114 -1.07 -6.12 -9.69
CA ASN A 114 -1.98 -5.83 -10.81
C ASN A 114 -3.24 -6.72 -10.77
N ALA A 115 -3.23 -7.80 -9.98
CA ALA A 115 -4.30 -8.77 -9.90
C ALA A 115 -5.33 -8.42 -8.82
N ALA A 116 -6.50 -9.05 -8.90
CA ALA A 116 -7.50 -8.98 -7.82
C ALA A 116 -7.03 -9.68 -6.54
N ALA A 117 -6.12 -10.63 -6.67
CA ALA A 117 -5.50 -11.31 -5.55
C ALA A 117 -4.59 -10.35 -4.76
N GLU A 118 -4.60 -10.48 -3.44
CA GLU A 118 -3.72 -9.75 -2.50
C GLU A 118 -2.26 -10.26 -2.51
N THR A 119 -1.86 -10.94 -3.59
CA THR A 119 -0.49 -11.40 -3.74
C THR A 119 0.36 -10.25 -4.25
N ALA A 120 1.42 -9.92 -3.52
CA ALA A 120 2.32 -8.85 -3.88
C ALA A 120 3.46 -9.38 -4.74
N TYR A 121 3.91 -8.54 -5.67
CA TYR A 121 5.05 -8.78 -6.55
C TYR A 121 5.88 -7.49 -6.64
N PHE A 122 7.11 -7.63 -7.10
CA PHE A 122 7.85 -6.49 -7.60
C PHE A 122 7.23 -6.00 -8.91
N LEU A 123 7.07 -4.69 -9.05
CA LEU A 123 6.59 -4.04 -10.27
C LEU A 123 7.56 -2.93 -10.65
N PHE A 124 8.09 -2.97 -11.87
CA PHE A 124 8.81 -1.87 -12.48
C PHE A 124 7.86 -1.01 -13.30
N LEU A 125 7.94 0.30 -13.08
CA LEU A 125 7.18 1.32 -13.78
C LEU A 125 8.14 2.26 -14.49
N ASP A 126 7.72 2.76 -15.63
CA ASP A 126 8.38 3.88 -16.28
C ASP A 126 8.34 5.12 -15.36
N GLY A 127 9.48 5.73 -15.04
CA GLY A 127 9.49 6.88 -14.12
C GLY A 127 8.84 8.15 -14.65
N LYS A 128 8.56 8.24 -15.96
CA LYS A 128 7.96 9.43 -16.59
C LYS A 128 6.46 9.26 -16.86
N THR A 129 6.02 8.04 -17.15
CA THR A 129 4.62 7.76 -17.52
C THR A 129 3.89 6.93 -16.48
N LEU A 130 4.61 6.31 -15.54
CA LEU A 130 4.12 5.32 -14.59
C LEU A 130 3.51 4.07 -15.24
N ALA A 131 3.74 3.86 -16.54
CA ALA A 131 3.29 2.65 -17.23
C ALA A 131 4.07 1.42 -16.73
N PRO A 132 3.41 0.28 -16.49
CA PRO A 132 4.10 -0.96 -16.11
C PRO A 132 5.08 -1.40 -17.20
N LYS A 133 6.32 -1.66 -16.81
CA LYS A 133 7.38 -2.19 -17.68
C LYS A 133 7.62 -3.67 -17.46
N ASN A 134 7.67 -4.10 -16.21
CA ASN A 134 7.95 -5.48 -15.85
C ASN A 134 7.28 -5.85 -14.52
N GLU A 135 6.95 -7.12 -14.35
CA GLU A 135 6.33 -7.68 -13.15
C GLU A 135 7.05 -8.98 -12.75
N GLY A 136 7.43 -9.06 -11.48
CA GLY A 136 8.05 -10.24 -10.91
C GLY A 136 7.05 -11.39 -10.81
N LYS A 137 7.55 -12.62 -10.87
CA LYS A 137 6.70 -13.84 -10.81
C LYS A 137 6.64 -14.48 -9.43
N VAL A 138 7.50 -14.03 -8.52
CA VAL A 138 7.65 -14.62 -7.19
C VAL A 138 6.84 -13.83 -6.17
N PRO A 139 5.89 -14.47 -5.47
CA PRO A 139 5.09 -13.84 -4.44
C PRO A 139 5.93 -13.26 -3.29
N LEU A 140 5.74 -11.99 -3.02
CA LEU A 140 6.34 -11.26 -1.92
C LEU A 140 5.36 -11.13 -0.76
N PHE A 141 5.91 -10.90 0.43
CA PHE A 141 5.11 -10.41 1.54
C PHE A 141 4.67 -8.96 1.23
N PRO A 142 3.37 -8.61 1.25
CA PRO A 142 2.89 -7.30 0.80
C PRO A 142 3.59 -6.09 1.44
N ASN A 143 3.88 -6.17 2.74
CA ASN A 143 4.53 -5.08 3.47
C ASN A 143 6.04 -5.27 3.63
N THR A 144 6.68 -6.08 2.78
CA THR A 144 8.10 -6.39 2.90
C THR A 144 9.00 -5.18 2.65
N SER A 145 9.91 -4.87 3.58
CA SER A 145 10.96 -3.88 3.31
C SER A 145 11.74 -4.27 2.05
N ILE A 146 12.16 -3.29 1.25
CA ILE A 146 12.99 -3.50 0.06
C ILE A 146 14.37 -2.93 0.34
N ALA A 147 15.42 -3.68 0.02
CA ALA A 147 16.78 -3.18 -0.02
C ALA A 147 17.41 -3.42 -1.39
N LEU A 148 18.24 -2.48 -1.83
CA LEU A 148 19.03 -2.56 -3.06
C LEU A 148 20.52 -2.48 -2.69
N SER A 149 21.30 -3.45 -3.14
CA SER A 149 22.76 -3.44 -2.98
C SER A 149 23.42 -4.14 -4.17
N ARG A 150 24.41 -3.50 -4.80
CA ARG A 150 25.17 -4.07 -5.94
C ARG A 150 24.27 -4.65 -7.05
N ASN A 151 23.21 -3.92 -7.42
CA ASN A 151 22.21 -4.36 -8.42
C ASN A 151 21.43 -5.63 -8.05
N LEU A 152 21.35 -5.93 -6.75
CA LEU A 152 20.56 -7.03 -6.21
C LEU A 152 19.47 -6.45 -5.33
N LEU A 153 18.26 -6.94 -5.54
CA LEU A 153 17.09 -6.60 -4.74
C LEU A 153 16.89 -7.64 -3.65
N PHE A 154 16.48 -7.18 -2.48
CA PHE A 154 16.19 -8.03 -1.34
C PHE A 154 14.81 -7.71 -0.81
N ALA A 155 14.01 -8.76 -0.63
CA ALA A 155 12.67 -8.70 -0.08
C ALA A 155 12.30 -10.04 0.54
N VAL A 156 11.32 -10.02 1.44
CA VAL A 156 10.73 -11.22 2.02
C VAL A 156 9.76 -11.85 1.04
N THR A 157 10.01 -13.12 0.74
CA THR A 157 9.23 -13.96 -0.17
C THR A 157 8.70 -15.18 0.57
N ARG A 158 7.64 -15.80 0.03
CA ARG A 158 7.16 -17.08 0.56
C ARG A 158 7.83 -18.25 -0.19
N GLN A 159 8.42 -19.17 0.54
CA GLN A 159 9.06 -20.38 0.01
C GLN A 159 8.80 -21.53 0.98
N ASP A 160 8.35 -22.68 0.47
CA ASP A 160 8.01 -23.86 1.29
C ASP A 160 7.06 -23.55 2.46
N ASN A 161 6.08 -22.67 2.22
CA ASN A 161 5.14 -22.16 3.21
C ASN A 161 5.76 -21.34 4.36
N GLN A 162 7.04 -20.97 4.28
CA GLN A 162 7.73 -20.11 5.24
C GLN A 162 8.09 -18.76 4.61
N TRP A 163 8.21 -17.74 5.45
CA TRP A 163 8.75 -16.45 5.04
C TRP A 163 10.26 -16.49 5.10
N LYS A 164 10.90 -16.20 3.98
CA LYS A 164 12.35 -16.21 3.84
C LYS A 164 12.79 -14.94 3.13
N LEU A 165 14.03 -14.53 3.37
CA LEU A 165 14.65 -13.45 2.62
C LEU A 165 15.03 -13.98 1.23
N GLY A 166 14.59 -13.30 0.17
CA GLY A 166 14.95 -13.59 -1.21
C GLY A 166 15.96 -12.59 -1.76
N LYS A 167 16.90 -13.09 -2.57
CA LYS A 167 17.85 -12.32 -3.40
C LYS A 167 17.33 -12.33 -4.84
N PHE A 168 17.13 -11.17 -5.43
CA PHE A 168 16.55 -10.99 -6.75
C PHE A 168 17.46 -10.17 -7.66
N SER A 169 17.42 -10.44 -8.97
CA SER A 169 18.05 -9.58 -9.97
C SER A 169 17.19 -8.33 -10.25
N LEU A 170 17.75 -7.34 -10.94
CA LEU A 170 16.99 -6.20 -11.47
C LEU A 170 16.00 -6.60 -12.58
N ASP A 171 16.08 -7.82 -13.12
CA ASP A 171 15.07 -8.36 -14.03
C ASP A 171 13.90 -9.01 -13.28
N LEU A 172 13.84 -8.84 -11.95
CA LEU A 172 12.82 -9.38 -11.04
C LEU A 172 12.80 -10.92 -10.95
N ASN A 173 13.91 -11.55 -11.30
CA ASN A 173 14.08 -13.00 -11.16
C ASN A 173 14.68 -13.32 -9.78
N LEU A 174 14.13 -14.33 -9.11
CA LEU A 174 14.70 -14.86 -7.87
C LEU A 174 16.00 -15.59 -8.19
N ILE A 175 17.09 -15.17 -7.56
CA ILE A 175 18.43 -15.75 -7.70
C ILE A 175 18.64 -16.82 -6.64
N SER A 176 18.34 -16.48 -5.37
CA SER A 176 18.50 -17.39 -4.24
C SER A 176 17.62 -16.97 -3.07
N VAL A 177 17.49 -17.85 -2.10
CA VAL A 177 16.70 -17.65 -0.88
C VAL A 177 17.59 -18.01 0.30
N PHE A 178 17.60 -17.20 1.35
CA PHE A 178 18.30 -17.53 2.57
C PHE A 178 17.53 -18.61 3.34
N GLU A 179 18.22 -19.66 3.79
CA GLU A 179 17.57 -20.86 4.34
C GLU A 179 16.76 -20.57 5.62
N ALA A 180 17.26 -19.67 6.47
CA ALA A 180 16.63 -19.35 7.74
C ALA A 180 15.32 -18.58 7.55
N PRO A 181 14.22 -19.00 8.20
CA PRO A 181 12.97 -18.24 8.23
C PRO A 181 13.16 -16.86 8.88
N VAL A 182 12.44 -15.86 8.36
CA VAL A 182 12.52 -14.47 8.80
C VAL A 182 11.13 -13.95 9.20
N GLU A 183 11.12 -12.95 10.07
CA GLU A 183 9.90 -12.21 10.39
C GLU A 183 9.41 -11.43 9.15
N PRO A 184 8.12 -11.54 8.75
CA PRO A 184 7.65 -10.95 7.49
C PRO A 184 7.76 -9.42 7.45
N TYR A 185 7.54 -8.80 8.60
CA TYR A 185 7.62 -7.35 8.80
C TYR A 185 9.04 -6.86 9.12
N THR A 186 10.06 -7.70 8.96
CA THR A 186 11.42 -7.33 9.30
C THR A 186 11.94 -6.17 8.45
N SER A 187 12.81 -5.35 9.04
CA SER A 187 13.63 -4.39 8.31
C SER A 187 14.79 -5.13 7.64
N ILE A 188 15.12 -4.74 6.42
CA ILE A 188 16.29 -5.26 5.70
C ILE A 188 17.34 -4.15 5.69
N LEU A 189 18.45 -4.37 6.39
CA LEU A 189 19.58 -3.44 6.44
C LEU A 189 20.78 -4.04 5.72
N VAL A 190 21.42 -3.26 4.85
CA VAL A 190 22.63 -3.66 4.13
C VAL A 190 23.80 -2.83 4.65
N SER A 191 24.85 -3.48 5.16
CA SER A 191 26.06 -2.82 5.64
C SER A 191 27.27 -3.74 5.55
N ASN A 192 28.44 -3.22 5.18
CA ASN A 192 29.71 -3.97 5.14
C ASN A 192 29.63 -5.35 4.47
N ASN A 193 28.97 -5.43 3.30
CA ASN A 193 28.76 -6.67 2.56
C ASN A 193 27.87 -7.73 3.26
N LEU A 194 27.14 -7.32 4.30
CA LEU A 194 26.19 -8.14 5.04
C LEU A 194 24.78 -7.59 4.90
N ILE A 195 23.80 -8.49 4.94
CA ILE A 195 22.39 -8.16 5.12
C ILE A 195 21.97 -8.57 6.51
N TYR A 196 21.29 -7.69 7.23
CA TYR A 196 20.72 -7.95 8.54
C TYR A 196 19.20 -7.99 8.44
N VAL A 197 18.62 -9.02 9.04
CA VAL A 197 17.16 -9.20 9.18
C VAL A 197 16.84 -9.87 10.51
N GLN A 198 15.59 -9.77 10.93
CA GLN A 198 15.05 -10.47 12.10
C GLN A 198 14.60 -11.87 11.68
N ALA A 199 15.17 -12.89 12.30
CA ALA A 199 14.70 -14.27 12.19
C ALA A 199 13.34 -14.44 12.90
N GLU A 200 12.61 -15.51 12.57
CA GLU A 200 11.30 -15.83 13.17
C GLU A 200 11.35 -15.99 14.72
N ASN A 201 12.51 -16.34 15.28
CA ASN A 201 12.71 -16.42 16.73
C ASN A 201 13.00 -15.05 17.40
N GLY A 202 12.94 -13.96 16.64
CA GLY A 202 13.21 -12.60 17.11
C GLY A 202 14.68 -12.19 17.14
N ALA A 203 15.63 -13.09 16.89
CA ALA A 203 17.05 -12.75 16.81
C ALA A 203 17.37 -11.97 15.53
N VAL A 204 18.36 -11.07 15.58
CA VAL A 204 18.91 -10.44 14.37
C VAL A 204 19.99 -11.36 13.80
N VAL A 205 19.80 -11.81 12.57
CA VAL A 205 20.73 -12.65 11.82
C VAL A 205 21.35 -11.86 10.68
N SER A 206 22.57 -12.23 10.28
CA SER A 206 23.26 -11.61 9.15
C SER A 206 23.63 -12.62 8.08
N PHE A 207 23.53 -12.23 6.82
CA PHE A 207 23.95 -13.04 5.68
C PHE A 207 24.97 -12.31 4.82
N ALA A 208 25.96 -13.03 4.30
CA ALA A 208 26.91 -12.49 3.33
C ALA A 208 26.23 -12.28 1.97
N LEU A 209 26.63 -11.20 1.28
CA LEU A 209 26.11 -10.84 -0.04
C LEU A 209 26.74 -11.61 -1.21
N ASP A 210 27.76 -12.41 -0.90
CA ASP A 210 28.64 -13.13 -1.82
C ASP A 210 27.89 -13.89 -2.94
#